data_AF-A0A949E685-F1
#
_entry.id   AF-A0A949E685-F1
#
_cell.length_a   1.000
_cell.length_b   1.000
_cell.length_c   1.000
_cell.angle_alpha   90.00
_cell.angle_beta   90.00
_cell.angle_gamma   90.00
#
_symmetry.space_group_name_H-M   'P 1'
#
loop_
_entity.id
_entity.type
_entity.pdbx_description
1 polymer ?
#
loop_
_entity_poly.entity_id
_entity_poly.type
_entity_poly.pdbx_seq_one_letter_code
_entity_poly.pdbx_strand_id
1 'polypeptide(L)'
;MTVEIPSEFQRFVNQVIDGGSYTTESEVVGDALRLLQQRRQRIEELRREIQPALDQLDRGEGIELKNEEELDAFFEDIKSRGRARLAAERESQ
;
A
#
# COMPACT_ATOMS: atom_id res chain seq x y z
N MET A 1 8.39 30.47 -7.84
CA MET A 1 7.10 30.46 -7.12
C MET A 1 7.44 30.38 -5.65
N THR A 2 6.97 31.29 -4.81
CA THR A 2 7.26 31.29 -3.37
C THR A 2 6.13 30.54 -2.68
N VAL A 3 6.46 29.54 -1.87
CA VAL A 3 5.50 28.78 -1.06
C VAL A 3 5.75 29.18 0.38
N GLU A 4 4.72 29.69 1.05
CA GLU A 4 4.81 30.02 2.47
C GLU A 4 4.55 28.77 3.30
N ILE A 5 5.47 28.48 4.22
CA ILE A 5 5.36 27.34 5.12
C ILE A 5 4.54 27.77 6.33
N PRO A 6 3.49 27.02 6.70
CA PRO A 6 2.73 27.33 7.90
C PRO A 6 3.61 27.36 9.15
N SER A 7 3.35 28.32 10.04
CA SER A 7 4.20 28.61 11.20
C SER A 7 4.44 27.40 12.13
N GLU A 8 3.49 26.47 12.18
CA GLU A 8 3.60 25.22 12.94
C GLU A 8 4.69 24.28 12.39
N PHE A 9 5.00 24.35 11.10
CA PHE A 9 6.03 23.53 10.45
C PHE A 9 7.40 24.23 10.36
N GLN A 10 7.47 25.54 10.56
CA GLN A 10 8.74 26.30 10.46
C GLN A 10 9.83 25.73 11.39
N ARG A 11 9.45 25.39 12.63
CA ARG A 11 10.38 24.78 13.60
C ARG A 11 10.91 23.42 13.13
N PHE A 12 10.04 22.60 12.54
CA PHE A 12 10.43 21.31 11.99
C PHE A 12 11.41 21.51 10.83
N VAL A 13 11.07 22.37 9.86
CA VAL A 13 11.90 22.65 8.68
C VAL A 13 13.29 23.14 9.07
N ASN A 14 13.38 24.09 10.01
CA ASN A 14 14.66 24.57 10.52
C ASN A 14 15.48 23.46 11.16
N GLN A 15 14.84 22.58 11.96
CA GLN A 15 15.54 21.48 12.62
C GLN A 15 16.13 20.46 11.62
N VAL A 16 15.43 20.14 10.53
CA VAL A 16 15.96 19.21 9.51
C VAL A 16 17.09 19.84 8.67
N ILE A 17 17.03 21.16 8.45
CA ILE A 17 18.11 21.91 7.79
C ILE A 17 19.34 22.01 8.70
N ASP A 18 19.16 22.40 9.96
CA ASP A 18 20.24 22.49 10.96
C ASP A 18 20.90 21.12 11.19
N GLY A 19 20.12 20.04 11.07
CA GLY A 19 20.62 18.66 11.09
C GLY A 19 21.42 18.25 9.84
N GLY A 20 21.56 19.12 8.85
CA GLY A 20 22.34 18.90 7.62
C GLY A 20 21.70 17.93 6.62
N SER A 21 20.46 17.48 6.85
CA SER A 21 19.75 16.59 5.91
C SER A 21 19.27 17.33 4.66
N TYR A 22 19.11 18.65 4.77
CA TYR A 22 18.63 19.53 3.70
C TYR A 22 19.35 20.87 3.78
N THR A 23 19.53 21.54 2.64
CA THR A 23 20.23 22.84 2.56
C THR A 23 19.27 24.02 2.49
N THR A 24 18.05 23.80 1.97
CA THR A 24 17.05 24.86 1.81
C THR A 24 15.65 24.38 2.16
N GLU A 25 14.79 25.33 2.55
CA GLU A 25 13.36 25.05 2.78
C GLU A 25 12.68 24.45 1.53
N SER A 26 13.07 24.91 0.33
CA SER A 26 12.56 24.42 -0.96
C SER A 26 12.85 22.93 -1.18
N GLU A 27 13.99 22.43 -0.72
CA GLU A 27 14.32 20.99 -0.80
C GLU A 27 13.44 20.18 0.12
N VAL A 28 13.25 20.64 1.37
CA VAL A 28 12.38 19.99 2.35
C VAL A 28 10.94 19.89 1.82
N VAL A 29 10.41 21.00 1.30
CA VAL A 29 9.06 21.04 0.72
C VAL A 29 8.96 20.16 -0.52
N GLY A 30 9.96 20.16 -1.39
CA GLY A 30 10.00 19.32 -2.59
C GLY A 30 9.95 17.82 -2.24
N ASP A 31 10.71 17.40 -1.25
CA ASP A 31 10.69 16.01 -0.75
C ASP A 31 9.36 15.66 -0.08
N ALA A 32 8.81 16.56 0.75
CA ALA A 32 7.50 16.37 1.35
C ALA A 32 6.39 16.19 0.30
N LEU A 33 6.43 16.98 -0.77
CA LEU A 33 5.49 16.85 -1.90
C LEU A 33 5.69 15.54 -2.67
N ARG A 34 6.94 15.08 -2.85
CA ARG A 34 7.22 13.78 -3.48
C ARG A 34 6.66 12.63 -2.64
N LEU A 35 6.84 12.66 -1.32
CA LEU A 35 6.27 11.68 -0.41
C LEU A 35 4.74 11.71 -0.43
N LEU A 36 4.13 12.89 -0.47
CA LEU A 36 2.68 13.04 -0.62
C LEU A 36 2.19 12.43 -1.94
N GLN A 37 2.89 12.69 -3.04
CA GLN A 37 2.55 12.14 -4.35
C GLN A 37 2.64 10.60 -4.33
N GLN A 38 3.73 10.04 -3.81
CA GLN A 38 3.91 8.59 -3.68
C GLN A 38 2.81 7.95 -2.83
N ARG A 39 2.47 8.57 -1.69
CA ARG A 39 1.38 8.08 -0.83
C ARG A 39 0.05 8.09 -1.56
N ARG A 40 -0.27 9.16 -2.29
CA ARG A 40 -1.50 9.26 -3.08
C ARG A 40 -1.54 8.19 -4.17
N GLN A 41 -0.45 8.03 -4.91
CA GLN A 41 -0.34 7.02 -5.95
C GLN A 41 -0.56 5.61 -5.39
N ARG A 42 0.08 5.26 -4.27
CA ARG A 42 -0.11 3.95 -3.61
C ARG A 42 -1.54 3.69 -3.19
N ILE A 43 -2.25 4.71 -2.70
CA ILE A 43 -3.67 4.59 -2.32
C ILE A 43 -4.54 4.38 -3.57
N GLU A 44 -4.27 5.11 -4.66
CA GLU A 44 -5.01 4.94 -5.92
C GLU A 44 -4.75 3.57 -6.56
N GLU A 45 -3.52 3.08 -6.52
CA GLU A 45 -3.15 1.73 -6.97
C GLU A 45 -3.89 0.68 -6.14
N LEU A 46 -3.84 0.77 -4.81
CA LEU A 46 -4.57 -0.14 -3.93
C LEU A 46 -6.07 -0.12 -4.20
N ARG A 47 -6.67 1.06 -4.40
CA ARG A 47 -8.09 1.19 -4.78
C ARG A 47 -8.41 0.46 -6.08
N ARG A 48 -7.55 0.62 -7.10
CA ARG A 48 -7.71 -0.07 -8.38
C ARG A 48 -7.55 -1.58 -8.25
N GLU A 49 -6.63 -2.05 -7.42
CA GLU A 49 -6.40 -3.48 -7.19
C GLU A 49 -7.57 -4.14 -6.46
N ILE A 50 -8.21 -3.47 -5.49
CA ILE A 50 -9.35 -4.02 -4.75
C ILE A 50 -10.69 -3.86 -5.47
N GLN A 51 -10.84 -2.88 -6.37
CA GLN A 51 -12.13 -2.59 -7.02
C GLN A 51 -12.76 -3.82 -7.70
N PRO A 52 -12.02 -4.66 -8.46
CA PRO A 52 -12.60 -5.86 -9.05
C PRO A 52 -13.15 -6.84 -8.00
N ALA A 53 -12.49 -6.97 -6.85
CA ALA A 53 -12.95 -7.83 -5.76
C ALA A 53 -14.21 -7.26 -5.09
N LEU A 54 -14.30 -5.94 -4.93
CA LEU A 54 -15.53 -5.29 -4.45
C LEU A 54 -16.68 -5.50 -5.44
N ASP A 55 -16.43 -5.34 -6.74
CA ASP A 55 -17.44 -5.58 -7.78
C ASP A 55 -17.91 -7.05 -7.78
N GLN A 56 -17.01 -8.01 -7.51
CA GLN A 56 -17.36 -9.43 -7.33
C GLN A 56 -18.27 -9.64 -6.11
N LEU A 57 -17.95 -9.00 -4.99
CA LEU A 57 -18.78 -9.06 -3.78
C LEU A 57 -20.17 -8.47 -4.01
N ASP A 58 -20.28 -7.34 -4.71
CA ASP A 58 -21.56 -6.71 -5.06
C ASP A 58 -22.43 -7.61 -5.96
N ARG A 59 -21.81 -8.48 -6.76
CA ARG A 59 -22.51 -9.51 -7.56
C ARG A 59 -22.82 -10.79 -6.78
N GLY A 60 -22.44 -10.88 -5.51
CA GLY A 60 -22.62 -12.07 -4.68
C GLY A 60 -21.65 -13.21 -5.01
N GLU A 61 -20.52 -12.93 -5.65
CA GLU A 61 -19.47 -13.92 -5.97
C GLU A 61 -18.52 -14.17 -4.77
N GLY A 62 -18.83 -13.59 -3.62
CA GLY A 62 -18.11 -13.83 -2.37
C GLY A 62 -18.32 -15.23 -1.82
N ILE A 63 -17.34 -15.69 -1.04
CA ILE A 63 -17.43 -16.93 -0.26
C ILE A 63 -17.82 -16.54 1.16
N GLU A 64 -19.00 -16.98 1.60
CA GLU A 64 -19.45 -16.83 2.97
C GLU A 64 -18.88 -17.98 3.82
N LEU A 65 -18.15 -17.64 4.88
CA LEU A 65 -17.59 -18.60 5.84
C LEU A 65 -18.29 -18.39 7.18
N LYS A 66 -19.01 -19.41 7.65
CA LYS A 66 -19.99 -19.25 8.75
C LYS A 66 -19.43 -19.62 10.12
N ASN A 67 -18.29 -20.32 10.16
CA ASN A 67 -17.69 -20.83 11.38
C ASN A 67 -16.17 -21.05 11.19
N GLU A 68 -15.49 -21.35 12.28
CA GLU A 68 -14.04 -21.58 12.32
C GLU A 68 -13.61 -22.80 11.51
N GLU A 69 -14.41 -23.87 11.50
CA GLU A 69 -14.13 -25.07 10.71
C GLU A 69 -14.11 -24.79 9.19
N GLU A 70 -15.08 -24.01 8.70
CA GLU A 70 -15.13 -23.55 7.30
C GLU A 70 -13.95 -22.64 6.95
N LEU A 71 -13.53 -21.78 7.88
CA LEU A 71 -12.37 -20.90 7.71
C LEU A 71 -11.07 -21.69 7.59
N ASP A 72 -10.86 -22.66 8.48
CA ASP A 72 -9.67 -23.51 8.47
C ASP A 72 -9.59 -24.37 7.20
N ALA A 73 -10.72 -24.98 6.80
CA ALA A 73 -10.80 -25.76 5.58
C ALA A 73 -10.49 -24.91 4.34
N PHE A 74 -11.00 -23.68 4.28
CA PHE A 74 -10.75 -22.75 3.18
C PHE A 74 -9.25 -22.42 3.04
N PHE A 75 -8.57 -22.10 4.14
CA PHE A 75 -7.14 -21.79 4.09
C PHE A 75 -6.28 -23.02 3.79
N GLU A 76 -6.63 -24.21 4.27
CA GLU A 76 -5.91 -25.43 3.91
C GLU A 76 -6.04 -25.78 2.43
N ASP A 77 -7.22 -25.57 1.83
CA ASP A 77 -7.40 -25.71 0.37
C ASP A 77 -6.50 -24.74 -0.41
N ILE A 78 -6.48 -23.45 -0.03
CA ILE A 78 -5.61 -22.45 -0.66
C ILE A 78 -4.14 -22.89 -0.62
N LYS A 79 -3.66 -23.32 0.56
CA LYS A 79 -2.27 -23.76 0.73
C LYS A 79 -2.00 -25.00 -0.12
N SER A 80 -2.93 -25.96 -0.17
CA SER A 80 -2.80 -27.17 -0.98
C SER A 80 -2.65 -26.86 -2.46
N ARG A 81 -3.54 -26.01 -3.01
CA ARG A 81 -3.47 -25.56 -4.41
C ARG A 81 -2.18 -24.82 -4.71
N GLY A 82 -1.74 -23.95 -3.80
CA GLY A 82 -0.48 -23.21 -3.93
C GLY A 82 0.74 -24.14 -4.00
N ARG A 83 0.82 -25.15 -3.12
CA ARG A 83 1.90 -26.15 -3.12
C ARG A 83 1.90 -27.00 -4.39
N ALA A 84 0.73 -27.41 -4.88
CA ALA A 84 0.61 -28.18 -6.12
C ALA A 84 1.11 -27.38 -7.33
N ARG A 85 0.74 -26.10 -7.42
CA ARG A 85 1.23 -25.21 -8.49
C ARG A 85 2.75 -25.06 -8.46
N LEU A 86 3.32 -24.84 -7.28
CA LEU A 86 4.77 -24.71 -7.12
C LEU A 86 5.52 -26.00 -7.48
N ALA A 87 4.98 -27.17 -7.13
CA ALA A 87 5.57 -28.46 -7.50
C ALA A 87 5.57 -28.65 -9.03
N ALA A 88 4.45 -28.36 -9.69
CA ALA A 88 4.34 -28.46 -11.14
C ALA A 88 5.29 -27.50 -11.89
N GLU A 89 5.47 -26.28 -11.39
CA GLU A 89 6.43 -25.32 -11.95
C GLU A 89 7.88 -25.83 -11.84
N ARG A 90 8.23 -26.50 -10.73
CA ARG A 90 9.56 -27.08 -10.51
C ARG A 90 9.85 -28.32 -11.35
N GLU A 91 8.84 -29.12 -11.68
CA GLU A 91 8.99 -30.28 -12.55
C GLU A 91 9.13 -29.92 -14.03
N SER A 92 8.72 -28.69 -14.40
CA SER A 92 8.80 -28.16 -15.76
C SER A 92 10.10 -27.39 -16.10
N GLN A 93 11.03 -27.28 -15.14
CA GLN A 93 12.34 -26.64 -15.26
C GLN A 93 13.45 -27.68 -15.34
#